data_AF-A0AAV5PCS0-F1
#
_entry.id   AF-A0AAV5PCS0-F1
#
_cell.length_a   1.000
_cell.length_b   1.000
_cell.length_c   1.000
_cell.angle_alpha   90.00
_cell.angle_beta   90.00
_cell.angle_gamma   90.00
#
_symmetry.space_group_name_H-M   'P 1'
#
loop_
_entity.id
_entity.type
_entity.pdbx_description
1 polymer ?
#
loop_
_entity_poly.entity_id
_entity_poly.type
_entity_poly.pdbx_seq_one_letter_code
_entity_poly.pdbx_strand_id
1 'polypeptide(L)' 'MEGVHYAPDLEPYIERKLFSVNTGHATVAYTGKALGYETIGEAVKDDRVVDQVTRVLAETFPPFGQVGL' A
#
# COMPACT_ATOMS: atom_id res chain seq x y z
N MET A 1 19.56 14.48 -14.76
CA MET A 1 19.21 13.05 -14.62
C MET A 1 17.79 12.89 -15.11
N GLU A 2 17.54 12.00 -16.07
CA GLU A 2 16.16 11.63 -16.45
C GLU A 2 15.48 10.86 -15.31
N GLY A 3 14.20 11.12 -15.09
CA GLY A 3 13.37 10.39 -14.11
C GLY A 3 13.38 10.91 -12.67
N VAL A 4 14.18 11.93 -12.34
CA VAL A 4 14.16 12.56 -11.01
C VAL A 4 13.14 13.69 -10.99
N HIS A 5 12.15 13.58 -10.10
CA HIS A 5 11.21 14.65 -9.82
C HIS A 5 11.66 15.42 -8.57
N TYR A 6 11.97 16.70 -8.75
CA TYR A 6 12.28 17.61 -7.64
C TYR A 6 11.00 18.29 -7.18
N ALA A 7 10.77 18.31 -5.87
CA ALA A 7 9.62 18.96 -5.26
C ALA A 7 10.09 19.96 -4.19
N PRO A 8 9.36 21.07 -4.00
CA PRO A 8 9.66 22.03 -2.94
C PRO A 8 9.37 21.45 -1.54
N ASP A 9 8.51 20.43 -1.46
CA ASP A 9 8.18 19.68 -0.26
C ASP A 9 8.03 18.19 -0.59
N LEU A 10 8.68 17.33 0.20
CA LEU A 10 8.68 15.88 0.03
C LEU A 10 7.63 15.17 0.88
N GLU A 11 7.08 15.83 1.90
CA GLU A 11 6.21 15.20 2.89
C GLU A 11 4.99 14.49 2.27
N PRO A 12 4.24 15.07 1.31
CA PRO A 12 3.12 14.39 0.67
C PRO A 12 3.52 13.11 -0.10
N TYR A 13 4.74 13.07 -0.64
CA TYR A 13 5.25 11.89 -1.36
C TYR A 13 5.69 10.79 -0.41
N ILE A 14 6.26 11.17 0.73
CA ILE A 14 6.66 10.25 1.81
C ILE A 14 5.42 9.60 2.42
N GLU A 15 4.42 10.39 2.80
CA GLU A 15 3.16 9.90 3.37
C GLU A 15 2.42 9.00 2.37
N ARG A 16 2.28 9.42 1.11
CA ARG A 16 1.65 8.60 0.08
C ARG A 16 2.34 7.24 -0.04
N LYS A 17 3.68 7.20 -0.05
CA LYS A 17 4.43 5.93 -0.15
C LYS A 17 4.26 5.07 1.10
N LEU A 18 4.26 5.68 2.28
CA LEU A 18 4.05 4.99 3.55
C LEU A 18 2.66 4.36 3.61
N PHE A 19 1.60 5.15 3.40
CA PHE A 19 0.22 4.72 3.62
C PHE A 19 -0.39 3.91 2.47
N SER A 20 0.22 3.91 1.28
CA SER A 20 -0.17 3.03 0.18
C SER A 20 0.80 1.86 0.01
N VAL A 21 1.96 2.08 -0.60
CA VAL A 21 2.88 0.99 -1.00
C VAL A 21 3.40 0.19 0.19
N ASN A 22 3.89 0.84 1.26
CA ASN A 22 4.43 0.10 2.39
C ASN A 22 3.33 -0.65 3.15
N THR A 23 2.22 0.02 3.46
CA THR A 23 1.05 -0.62 4.09
C THR A 23 0.57 -1.82 3.26
N GLY A 24 0.43 -1.64 1.94
CA GLY A 24 -0.01 -2.68 1.03
C GLY A 24 0.92 -3.89 1.05
N HIS A 25 2.23 -3.67 0.93
CA HIS A 25 3.21 -4.76 1.00
C HIS A 25 3.21 -5.48 2.34
N ALA A 26 3.13 -4.75 3.46
CA ALA A 26 3.08 -5.34 4.78
C ALA A 26 1.84 -6.22 4.96
N THR A 27 0.66 -5.72 4.57
CA THR A 27 -0.59 -6.50 4.62
C THR A 27 -0.49 -7.78 3.79
N VAL A 28 -0.04 -7.68 2.53
CA VAL A 28 0.12 -8.85 1.67
C VAL A 28 1.12 -9.86 2.25
N ALA A 29 2.25 -9.38 2.78
CA ALA A 29 3.28 -10.24 3.35
C ALA A 29 2.78 -11.01 4.58
N TYR A 30 2.15 -10.32 5.53
CA TYR A 30 1.71 -10.94 6.78
C TYR A 30 0.48 -11.83 6.59
N THR A 31 -0.52 -11.36 5.84
CA THR A 31 -1.69 -12.19 5.51
C THR A 31 -1.29 -13.39 4.66
N GLY A 32 -0.40 -13.19 3.68
CA GLY A 32 0.13 -14.25 2.84
C GLY A 32 0.87 -15.31 3.65
N LYS A 33 1.75 -14.89 4.58
CA LYS A 33 2.49 -15.83 5.44
C LYS A 33 1.57 -16.60 6.39
N ALA A 34 0.53 -15.95 6.93
CA ALA A 34 -0.47 -16.60 7.76
C ALA A 34 -1.28 -17.68 7.01
N LEU A 35 -1.41 -17.55 5.68
CA LEU A 35 -2.06 -18.53 4.80
C LEU A 35 -1.08 -19.57 4.22
N GLY A 36 0.21 -19.50 4.54
CA GLY A 36 1.23 -20.45 4.11
C GLY A 36 1.88 -20.16 2.76
N TYR A 37 1.73 -18.94 2.22
CA TYR A 37 2.45 -18.51 1.02
C TYR A 37 3.89 -18.10 1.34
N GLU A 38 4.83 -18.39 0.44
CA GLU A 38 6.25 -18.10 0.63
C GLU A 38 6.68 -16.80 -0.06
N THR A 39 5.94 -16.38 -1.08
CA THR A 39 6.24 -15.16 -1.82
C THR A 39 5.02 -14.22 -1.92
N ILE A 40 5.30 -12.93 -2.07
CA ILE A 40 4.27 -11.93 -2.39
C ILE A 40 3.50 -12.32 -3.66
N GLY A 41 4.20 -12.80 -4.68
CA GLY A 41 3.61 -13.19 -5.97
C GLY A 41 2.64 -14.37 -5.89
N GLU A 42 2.81 -15.25 -4.90
CA GLU A 42 1.83 -16.30 -4.60
C GLU A 42 0.65 -15.74 -3.81
N ALA A 43 0.93 -14.94 -2.78
CA ALA A 43 -0.09 -14.38 -1.91
C ALA A 43 -1.09 -13.49 -2.68
N VAL A 44 -0.62 -12.64 -3.60
CA VAL A 44 -1.50 -11.75 -4.39
C VAL A 44 -2.40 -12.48 -5.40
N LYS A 45 -2.25 -13.80 -5.58
CA LYS A 45 -3.15 -14.61 -6.42
C LYS A 45 -4.35 -15.15 -5.62
N ASP A 46 -4.34 -15.04 -4.30
CA ASP A 46 -5.46 -15.43 -3.43
C ASP A 46 -6.38 -14.24 -3.18
N ASP A 47 -7.65 -14.39 -3.57
CA ASP A 47 -8.68 -13.34 -3.42
C ASP A 47 -8.84 -12.90 -1.95
N ARG A 48 -8.55 -13.77 -0.97
CA ARG A 48 -8.57 -13.40 0.45
C ARG A 48 -7.49 -12.40 0.80
N VAL A 49 -6.29 -12.55 0.23
CA VAL A 49 -5.18 -11.61 0.43
C VAL A 49 -5.49 -10.29 -0.27
N VAL A 50 -6.03 -10.36 -1.49
CA VAL A 50 -6.44 -9.17 -2.27
C VAL A 50 -7.52 -8.39 -1.52
N ASP A 51 -8.57 -9.06 -1.03
CA ASP A 51 -9.63 -8.42 -0.25
C ASP A 51 -9.07 -7.73 1.01
N GLN A 52 -8.20 -8.39 1.77
CA GLN A 52 -7.61 -7.78 2.96
C GLN A 52 -6.78 -6.54 2.64
N VAL A 53 -5.91 -6.58 1.63
CA VAL A 53 -5.11 -5.39 1.27
C VAL A 53 -6.00 -4.26 0.73
N THR A 54 -7.05 -4.57 -0.03
CA THR A 54 -8.01 -3.57 -0.50
C THR A 54 -8.73 -2.89 0.66
N ARG A 55 -9.18 -3.66 1.66
CA ARG A 55 -9.85 -3.12 2.85
C ARG A 55 -8.91 -2.23 3.67
N VAL A 56 -7.67 -2.67 3.93
CA VAL A 56 -6.68 -1.87 4.67
C VAL A 56 -6.36 -0.57 3.92
N LEU A 57 -6.16 -0.62 2.60
CA LEU A 57 -5.87 0.59 1.82
C LEU A 57 -7.05 1.57 1.81
N ALA A 58 -8.30 1.09 1.88
CA ALA A 58 -9.46 1.97 2.02
C ALA A 58 -9.50 2.71 3.37
N GLU A 59 -8.92 2.13 4.43
CA GLU A 59 -8.82 2.75 5.75
C GLU A 59 -7.64 3.73 5.85
N THR A 60 -6.49 3.40 5.28
CA THR A 60 -5.27 4.21 5.39
C THR A 60 -5.11 5.26 4.28
N PHE A 61 -5.88 5.12 3.20
CA PHE A 61 -5.86 6.02 2.06
C PHE A 61 -7.30 6.30 1.60
N PRO A 62 -8.07 7.14 2.33
CA PRO A 62 -9.39 7.53 1.87
C PRO A 62 -9.28 8.25 0.52
N PRO A 63 -10.32 8.16 -0.35
CA PRO A 63 -10.35 8.92 -1.60
C PRO A 63 -10.09 10.39 -1.29
N PHE A 64 -9.13 11.01 -1.99
CA PHE A 64 -8.78 12.42 -1.87
C PHE A 64 -10.07 13.26 -1.85
N GLY A 65 -10.44 13.78 -0.67
CA GLY A 65 -11.71 14.47 -0.46
C GLY A 65 -12.26 14.44 0.97
N GLN A 66 -11.73 13.63 1.89
CA GLN A 66 -12.16 13.63 3.31
C GLN A 66 -11.15 14.24 4.29
N VAL A 67 -9.94 14.58 3.85
CA VAL A 67 -9.02 15.37 4.66
C VAL A 67 -9.22 16.82 4.24
N GLY A 68 -9.94 17.57 5.08
CA GLY A 68 -10.15 18.99 4.89
C GLY A 68 -8.81 19.73 4.86
N LEU A 69 -8.49 20.24 3.68
CA LEU A 69 -7.76 21.48 3.47
C LEU A 69 -8.74 22.47 2.85
#